data_AF-A0A6M3KKL1-F1
#
_entry.id   AF-A0A6M3KKL1-F1
#
_cell.length_a   1.000
_cell.length_b   1.000
_cell.length_c   1.000
_cell.angle_alpha   90.00
_cell.angle_beta   90.00
_cell.angle_gamma   90.00
#
_symmetry.space_group_name_H-M   'P 1'
#
loop_
_entity.id
_entity.type
_entity.pdbx_description
1 polymer ?
#
loop_
_entity_poly.entity_id
_entity_poly.type
_entity_poly.pdbx_seq_one_letter_code
_entity_poly.pdbx_strand_id
1 'polypeptide(L)'
;MPNYSATVENTDITAVINQWLKDWNVISYEYWGTVDIKLSTEYSYAACTFAETKQMFVRPEWCSPGVIAHEAAHISYSLLSSEEKHQFNLLYRPLITTDPYITLLYSQNNYGLVNDVEGHAEIYRYICEKLPYELKGFYPNLL
;
A
#
# COMPACT_ATOMS: atom_id res chain seq x y z
N MET A 1 3.40 10.56 -9.74
CA MET A 1 3.74 10.64 -11.17
C MET A 1 5.07 9.93 -11.37
N PRO A 2 5.26 9.21 -12.49
CA PRO A 2 6.50 8.50 -12.73
C PRO A 2 7.67 9.45 -13.02
N ASN A 3 8.86 9.13 -12.52
CA ASN A 3 10.12 9.76 -12.88
C ASN A 3 10.78 8.96 -14.01
N TYR A 4 10.54 9.33 -15.26
CA TYR A 4 11.07 8.61 -16.43
C TYR A 4 12.60 8.67 -16.60
N SER A 5 13.31 9.43 -15.76
CA SER A 5 14.78 9.42 -15.73
C SER A 5 15.38 8.41 -14.75
N ALA A 6 14.54 7.82 -13.90
CA ALA A 6 14.96 6.83 -12.90
C ALA A 6 15.27 5.49 -13.57
N THR A 7 16.38 4.89 -13.15
CA THR A 7 16.85 3.56 -13.54
C THR A 7 17.20 2.76 -12.29
N VAL A 8 17.49 1.47 -12.47
CA VAL A 8 17.92 0.61 -11.35
C VAL A 8 19.21 1.15 -10.71
N GLU A 9 20.11 1.72 -11.52
CA GLU A 9 21.43 2.18 -11.09
C GLU A 9 21.40 3.52 -10.35
N ASN A 10 20.42 4.38 -10.61
CA ASN A 10 20.37 5.75 -10.09
C ASN A 10 19.25 6.00 -9.06
N THR A 11 18.47 4.96 -8.73
CA THR A 11 17.36 5.05 -7.76
C THR A 11 17.80 4.51 -6.40
N ASP A 12 17.77 5.35 -5.38
CA ASP A 12 18.05 4.95 -4.00
C ASP A 12 16.79 4.42 -3.32
N ILE A 13 16.53 3.12 -3.47
CA ILE A 13 15.36 2.48 -2.86
C ILE A 13 15.42 2.53 -1.32
N THR A 14 16.61 2.54 -0.72
CA THR A 14 16.76 2.58 0.73
C THR A 14 16.28 3.92 1.29
N ALA A 15 16.63 5.02 0.61
CA ALA A 15 16.12 6.34 0.98
C ALA A 15 14.59 6.41 0.87
N VAL A 16 14.00 5.82 -0.18
CA VAL A 16 12.54 5.80 -0.36
C VAL A 16 11.85 4.97 0.73
N ILE A 17 12.39 3.80 1.09
CA ILE A 17 11.86 2.97 2.18
C ILE A 17 11.92 3.73 3.51
N ASN A 18 13.06 4.36 3.82
CA ASN A 18 13.22 5.14 5.05
C ASN A 18 12.24 6.32 5.11
N GLN A 19 11.97 6.97 3.98
CA GLN A 19 10.98 8.03 3.89
C GLN A 19 9.56 7.50 4.16
N TRP A 20 9.19 6.36 3.56
CA TRP A 20 7.91 5.70 3.82
C TRP A 20 7.73 5.36 5.30
N LEU A 21 8.70 4.69 5.91
CA LEU A 21 8.66 4.30 7.32
C LEU A 21 8.45 5.50 8.25
N LYS A 22 9.03 6.65 7.90
CA LYS A 22 8.90 7.90 8.66
C LYS A 22 7.54 8.56 8.47
N ASP A 23 7.12 8.76 7.22
CA ASP A 23 5.94 9.58 6.90
C ASP A 23 4.62 8.85 7.22
N TRP A 24 4.58 7.52 7.15
CA TRP A 24 3.37 6.72 7.40
C TRP A 24 3.29 6.13 8.81
N ASN A 25 4.22 6.51 9.71
CA ASN A 25 4.26 6.08 11.12
C ASN A 25 4.09 4.55 11.30
N VAL A 26 4.86 3.78 10.52
CA VAL A 26 4.77 2.33 10.48
C VAL A 26 5.15 1.72 11.84
N ILE A 27 4.21 1.03 12.49
CA ILE A 27 4.34 0.64 13.91
C ILE A 27 5.34 -0.49 14.21
N SER A 28 5.70 -1.29 13.20
CA SER A 28 6.51 -2.51 13.39
C SER A 28 7.69 -2.58 12.43
N TYR A 29 8.73 -1.76 12.68
CA TYR A 29 9.95 -1.79 11.88
C TYR A 29 10.61 -3.18 11.85
N GLU A 30 10.58 -3.94 12.96
CA GLU A 30 11.11 -5.30 13.02
C GLU A 30 10.43 -6.24 12.01
N TYR A 31 9.14 -6.05 11.74
CA TYR A 31 8.44 -6.80 10.71
C TYR A 31 8.80 -6.28 9.32
N TRP A 32 8.67 -4.98 9.07
CA TRP A 32 8.83 -4.41 7.72
C TRP A 32 10.27 -4.38 7.22
N GLY A 33 11.24 -4.31 8.12
CA GLY A 33 12.66 -4.48 7.81
C GLY A 33 13.02 -5.88 7.30
N THR A 34 12.11 -6.86 7.40
CA THR A 34 12.29 -8.22 6.84
C THR A 34 11.73 -8.39 5.44
N VAL A 35 10.98 -7.42 4.93
CA VAL A 35 10.44 -7.46 3.55
C VAL A 35 11.56 -7.16 2.57
N ASP A 36 11.73 -8.03 1.58
CA ASP A 36 12.76 -7.91 0.54
C ASP A 36 12.24 -7.03 -0.59
N ILE A 37 12.56 -5.73 -0.52
CA ILE A 37 12.11 -4.73 -1.48
C ILE A 37 13.24 -4.44 -2.48
N LYS A 38 12.97 -4.64 -3.77
CA LYS A 38 13.95 -4.51 -4.86
C LYS A 38 13.46 -3.64 -5.99
N LEU A 39 14.40 -3.06 -6.72
CA LEU A 39 14.12 -2.45 -8.02
C LEU A 39 14.12 -3.52 -9.11
N SER A 40 13.15 -3.47 -10.02
CA SER A 40 13.12 -4.34 -11.20
C SER A 40 12.39 -3.68 -12.37
N THR A 41 12.89 -3.91 -13.58
CA THR A 41 12.24 -3.48 -14.83
C THR A 41 11.52 -4.64 -15.55
N GLU A 42 11.51 -5.84 -14.96
CA GLU A 42 11.01 -7.07 -15.61
C GLU A 42 9.48 -7.13 -15.70
N TYR A 43 8.77 -6.37 -14.86
CA TYR A 43 7.31 -6.36 -14.80
C TYR A 43 6.71 -5.14 -15.53
N SER A 44 5.53 -5.28 -16.13
CA SER A 44 4.83 -4.18 -16.83
C SER A 44 4.11 -3.20 -15.90
N TYR A 45 3.94 -3.54 -14.63
CA TYR A 45 3.21 -2.74 -13.64
C TYR A 45 4.17 -1.90 -12.79
N ALA A 46 3.65 -0.85 -12.15
CA ALA A 46 4.46 0.06 -11.33
C ALA A 46 5.23 -0.65 -10.22
N ALA A 47 4.60 -1.62 -9.58
CA ALA A 47 5.21 -2.54 -8.63
C ALA A 47 4.42 -3.85 -8.60
N CYS A 48 4.96 -4.84 -7.91
CA CYS A 48 4.26 -6.07 -7.56
C CYS A 48 4.76 -6.64 -6.23
N THR A 49 3.90 -7.40 -5.58
CA THR A 49 4.16 -8.02 -4.27
C THR A 49 3.83 -9.50 -4.28
N PHE A 50 4.74 -10.29 -3.72
CA PHE A 50 4.54 -11.69 -3.38
C PHE A 50 4.45 -11.81 -1.86
N ALA A 51 3.22 -11.86 -1.33
CA ALA A 51 2.97 -11.77 0.10
C ALA A 51 3.53 -12.99 0.86
N GLU A 52 3.49 -14.18 0.26
CA GLU A 52 3.97 -15.43 0.86
C GLU A 52 5.48 -15.41 1.10
N THR A 53 6.24 -14.80 0.18
CA THR A 53 7.70 -14.69 0.27
C THR A 53 8.16 -13.35 0.84
N LYS A 54 7.23 -12.43 1.13
CA LYS A 54 7.50 -11.04 1.53
C LYS A 54 8.47 -10.34 0.56
N GLN A 55 8.25 -10.51 -0.73
CA GLN A 55 9.05 -9.87 -1.77
C GLN A 55 8.24 -8.79 -2.46
N MET A 56 8.86 -7.63 -2.66
CA MET A 56 8.27 -6.51 -3.38
C MET A 56 9.24 -6.06 -4.47
N PHE A 57 8.74 -5.93 -5.69
CA PHE A 57 9.51 -5.40 -6.81
C PHE A 57 8.88 -4.10 -7.28
N VAL A 58 9.68 -3.04 -7.36
CA VAL A 58 9.22 -1.72 -7.75
C VAL A 58 9.97 -1.26 -8.98
N ARG A 59 9.25 -0.78 -10.00
CA ARG A 59 9.89 -0.16 -11.16
C ARG A 59 10.55 1.16 -10.75
N PRO A 60 11.80 1.43 -11.16
CA PRO A 60 12.52 2.65 -10.76
C PRO A 60 11.73 3.94 -10.96
N GLU A 61 11.06 4.10 -12.10
CA GLU A 61 10.29 5.29 -12.43
C GLU A 61 9.06 5.49 -11.55
N TRP A 62 8.60 4.44 -10.86
CA TRP A 62 7.46 4.51 -9.93
C TRP A 62 7.89 4.47 -8.46
N CYS A 63 9.19 4.32 -8.18
CA CYS A 63 9.71 4.17 -6.83
C CYS A 63 9.42 5.43 -5.99
N SER A 64 8.49 5.29 -5.05
CA SER A 64 8.04 6.37 -4.18
C SER A 64 7.44 5.80 -2.88
N PRO A 65 7.39 6.59 -1.79
CA PRO A 65 6.83 6.12 -0.53
C PRO A 65 5.40 5.59 -0.67
N GLY A 66 4.56 6.27 -1.47
CA GLY A 66 3.18 5.84 -1.69
C GLY A 66 3.03 4.53 -2.47
N VAL A 67 3.93 4.24 -3.42
CA VAL A 67 3.92 2.93 -4.11
C VAL A 67 4.36 1.82 -3.16
N ILE A 68 5.39 2.04 -2.36
CA ILE A 68 5.81 1.06 -1.34
C ILE A 68 4.70 0.85 -0.30
N ALA A 69 4.03 1.92 0.13
CA ALA A 69 2.90 1.84 1.07
C ALA A 69 1.75 0.99 0.53
N HIS A 70 1.39 1.17 -0.74
CA HIS A 70 0.35 0.38 -1.41
C HIS A 70 0.69 -1.11 -1.42
N GLU A 71 1.90 -1.44 -1.87
CA GLU A 71 2.38 -2.81 -1.93
C GLU A 71 2.53 -3.45 -0.54
N ALA A 72 2.97 -2.68 0.45
CA ALA A 72 3.01 -3.11 1.85
C ALA A 72 1.61 -3.41 2.40
N ALA A 73 0.60 -2.64 1.99
CA ALA A 73 -0.79 -2.90 2.37
C ALA A 73 -1.32 -4.21 1.78
N HIS A 74 -0.88 -4.64 0.59
CA HIS A 74 -1.20 -6.00 0.11
C HIS A 74 -0.64 -7.10 1.02
N ILE A 75 0.61 -6.96 1.49
CA ILE A 75 1.18 -7.89 2.49
C ILE A 75 0.35 -7.86 3.76
N SER A 76 0.00 -6.68 4.28
CA SER A 76 -0.81 -6.53 5.48
C SER A 76 -2.20 -7.19 5.32
N TYR A 77 -2.87 -6.99 4.18
CA TYR A 77 -4.14 -7.65 3.86
C TYR A 77 -4.02 -9.17 3.80
N SER A 78 -2.89 -9.70 3.31
CA SER A 78 -2.65 -11.14 3.26
C SER A 78 -2.65 -11.80 4.63
N LEU A 79 -2.26 -11.06 5.69
CA LEU A 79 -2.22 -11.53 7.07
C LEU A 79 -3.61 -11.67 7.70
N LEU A 80 -4.62 -11.01 7.12
CA LEU A 80 -6.00 -11.12 7.59
C LEU A 80 -6.56 -12.51 7.30
N SER A 81 -7.26 -13.07 8.28
CA SER A 81 -8.08 -14.26 8.11
C SER A 81 -9.24 -13.99 7.14
N SER A 82 -9.87 -15.05 6.63
CA SER A 82 -11.04 -14.91 5.75
C SER A 82 -12.19 -14.16 6.43
N GLU A 83 -12.36 -14.32 7.74
CA GLU A 83 -13.38 -13.60 8.51
C GLU A 83 -13.03 -12.11 8.60
N GLU A 84 -11.78 -11.75 8.93
CA GLU A 84 -11.36 -10.35 8.98
C GLU A 84 -11.46 -9.67 7.61
N LYS A 85 -11.13 -10.36 6.51
CA LYS A 85 -11.33 -9.86 5.15
C LYS A 85 -12.81 -9.59 4.84
N HIS A 86 -13.69 -10.46 5.31
CA HIS A 86 -15.14 -10.26 5.19
C HIS A 86 -15.62 -9.05 5.99
N GLN A 87 -15.20 -8.94 7.26
CA GLN A 87 -15.54 -7.80 8.12
C GLN A 87 -15.01 -6.47 7.56
N PHE A 88 -13.78 -6.48 7.01
CA PHE A 88 -13.25 -5.32 6.29
C PHE A 88 -14.19 -4.89 5.18
N ASN A 89 -14.63 -5.82 4.30
CA ASN A 89 -15.53 -5.49 3.20
C ASN A 89 -16.85 -4.89 3.71
N LEU A 90 -17.47 -5.49 4.73
CA LEU A 90 -18.74 -5.01 5.29
C LEU A 90 -18.65 -3.56 5.80
N LEU A 91 -17.51 -3.18 6.39
CA LEU A 91 -17.27 -1.82 6.87
C LEU A 91 -16.81 -0.87 5.75
N TYR A 92 -15.94 -1.35 4.86
CA TYR A 92 -15.35 -0.57 3.77
C TYR A 92 -16.39 -0.15 2.72
N ARG A 93 -17.27 -1.06 2.29
CA ARG A 93 -18.19 -0.82 1.16
C ARG A 93 -19.12 0.38 1.38
N PRO A 94 -19.76 0.57 2.56
CA PRO A 94 -20.53 1.78 2.84
C PRO A 94 -19.67 3.06 2.87
N LEU A 95 -18.42 2.98 3.31
CA LEU A 95 -17.53 4.13 3.46
C LEU A 95 -17.12 4.74 2.12
N ILE A 96 -17.14 3.96 1.04
CA ILE A 96 -16.90 4.43 -0.34
C ILE A 96 -17.77 5.65 -0.70
N THR A 97 -18.99 5.74 -0.16
CA THR A 97 -19.94 6.83 -0.46
C THR A 97 -20.30 7.69 0.75
N THR A 98 -19.80 7.37 1.94
CA THR A 98 -20.18 8.06 3.18
C THR A 98 -19.00 8.72 3.89
N ASP A 99 -17.79 8.17 3.78
CA ASP A 99 -16.60 8.83 4.30
C ASP A 99 -16.10 9.90 3.31
N PRO A 100 -15.89 11.16 3.75
CA PRO A 100 -15.53 12.26 2.86
C PRO A 100 -14.15 12.09 2.20
N TYR A 101 -13.20 11.44 2.87
CA TYR A 101 -11.85 11.23 2.33
C TYR A 101 -11.81 10.09 1.32
N ILE A 102 -12.48 8.98 1.63
CA ILE A 102 -12.61 7.83 0.71
C ILE A 102 -13.42 8.24 -0.52
N THR A 103 -14.54 8.95 -0.33
CA THR A 103 -15.35 9.47 -1.44
C THR A 103 -14.52 10.39 -2.34
N LEU A 104 -13.73 11.30 -1.75
CA LEU A 104 -12.85 12.18 -2.51
C LEU A 104 -11.78 11.40 -3.28
N LEU A 105 -11.11 10.43 -2.63
CA LEU A 105 -10.12 9.56 -3.26
C LEU A 105 -10.69 8.88 -4.51
N TYR A 106 -11.84 8.23 -4.38
CA TYR A 106 -12.47 7.49 -5.48
C TYR A 106 -13.26 8.38 -6.46
N SER A 107 -13.34 9.68 -6.24
CA SER A 107 -13.75 10.63 -7.28
C SER A 107 -12.61 10.95 -8.26
N GLN A 108 -11.36 10.70 -7.86
CA GLN A 108 -10.15 11.03 -8.62
C GLN A 108 -9.40 9.79 -9.12
N ASN A 109 -9.50 8.67 -8.41
CA ASN A 109 -8.79 7.45 -8.73
C ASN A 109 -9.67 6.23 -8.44
N ASN A 110 -10.19 5.59 -9.48
CA ASN A 110 -11.12 4.47 -9.32
C ASN A 110 -10.42 3.11 -9.14
N TYR A 111 -9.09 3.07 -9.07
CA TYR A 111 -8.33 1.80 -9.04
C TYR A 111 -8.70 0.94 -7.82
N GLY A 112 -8.85 1.55 -6.64
CA GLY A 112 -9.29 0.85 -5.42
C GLY A 112 -10.73 0.32 -5.46
N LEU A 113 -11.50 0.61 -6.51
CA LEU A 113 -12.85 0.05 -6.70
C LEU A 113 -12.85 -1.28 -7.46
N VAL A 114 -11.70 -1.71 -8.02
CA VAL A 114 -11.58 -2.95 -8.81
C VAL A 114 -11.92 -4.18 -7.96
N ASN A 115 -11.38 -4.26 -6.74
CA ASN A 115 -11.68 -5.29 -5.75
C ASN A 115 -11.31 -4.78 -4.34
N ASP A 116 -11.65 -5.55 -3.31
CA ASP A 116 -11.44 -5.13 -1.91
C ASP A 116 -9.96 -5.03 -1.53
N VAL A 117 -9.10 -5.82 -2.16
CA VAL A 117 -7.66 -5.85 -1.91
C VAL A 117 -7.02 -4.56 -2.41
N GLU A 118 -7.38 -4.10 -3.60
CA GLU A 118 -6.97 -2.80 -4.14
C GLU A 118 -7.57 -1.64 -3.34
N GLY A 119 -8.80 -1.80 -2.86
CA GLY A 119 -9.45 -0.81 -2.00
C GLY A 119 -8.68 -0.59 -0.70
N HIS A 120 -8.30 -1.69 -0.04
CA HIS A 120 -7.44 -1.68 1.15
C HIS A 120 -6.10 -0.99 0.88
N ALA A 121 -5.41 -1.35 -0.20
CA ALA A 121 -4.11 -0.78 -0.53
C ALA A 121 -4.16 0.72 -0.88
N GLU A 122 -5.15 1.14 -1.67
CA GLU A 122 -5.29 2.54 -2.10
C GLU A 122 -5.72 3.47 -0.96
N ILE A 123 -6.57 2.99 -0.05
CA ILE A 123 -6.94 3.76 1.15
C ILE A 123 -5.69 4.02 2.01
N TYR A 124 -4.87 3.00 2.27
CA TYR A 124 -3.64 3.21 3.02
C TYR A 124 -2.67 4.15 2.30
N ARG A 125 -2.48 3.96 1.00
CA ARG A 125 -1.60 4.81 0.20
C ARG A 125 -1.93 6.30 0.30
N TYR A 126 -3.20 6.67 0.20
CA TYR A 126 -3.61 8.06 0.02
C TYR A 126 -4.16 8.73 1.28
N ILE A 127 -4.77 7.97 2.18
CA ILE A 127 -5.50 8.54 3.31
C ILE A 127 -5.13 7.90 4.66
N CYS A 128 -4.00 7.18 4.77
CA CYS A 128 -3.48 6.55 6.00
C CYS A 128 -3.79 7.33 7.31
N GLU A 129 -3.38 8.59 7.40
CA GLU A 129 -3.58 9.41 8.61
C GLU A 129 -5.06 9.76 8.89
N LYS A 130 -5.90 9.74 7.85
CA LYS A 130 -7.32 10.05 7.86
C LYS A 130 -8.20 8.80 7.81
N LEU A 131 -7.60 7.62 7.94
CA LEU A 131 -8.29 6.35 7.87
C LEU A 131 -9.36 6.26 8.97
N PRO A 132 -10.62 5.92 8.62
CA PRO A 132 -11.68 5.72 9.60
C PRO A 132 -11.25 4.76 10.70
N TYR A 133 -11.60 5.06 11.95
CA TYR A 133 -11.14 4.31 13.12
C TYR A 133 -11.47 2.82 13.01
N GLU A 134 -12.64 2.50 12.48
CA GLU A 134 -13.16 1.16 12.28
C GLU A 134 -12.31 0.35 11.30
N LEU A 135 -11.62 1.01 10.36
CA LEU A 135 -10.80 0.34 9.37
C LEU A 135 -9.37 0.08 9.85
N LYS A 136 -8.88 0.76 10.89
CA LYS A 136 -7.47 0.69 11.32
C LYS A 136 -7.04 -0.72 11.71
N GLY A 137 -7.93 -1.48 12.34
CA GLY A 137 -7.67 -2.86 12.76
C GLY A 137 -7.37 -3.84 11.61
N PHE A 138 -7.69 -3.46 10.36
CA PHE A 138 -7.43 -4.30 9.18
C PHE A 138 -6.07 -4.02 8.52
N TYR A 139 -5.19 -3.25 9.16
CA TYR A 139 -3.82 -2.95 8.68
C TYR A 139 -2.74 -3.50 9.62
N PRO A 140 -2.74 -4.81 9.94
CA PRO A 140 -1.78 -5.39 10.86
C PRO A 140 -0.34 -5.07 10.45
N ASN A 141 0.45 -4.71 11.46
CA ASN A 141 1.85 -4.26 11.38
C ASN A 141 2.07 -2.89 10.70
N LEU A 142 1.08 -2.29 10.03
CA LEU A 142 1.20 -0.95 9.44
C LEU A 142 0.68 0.15 10.38
N LEU A 143 -0.39 -0.11 11.13
CA LEU A 143 -1.09 0.85 12.01
C LEU A 143 -1.37 0.28 13.39
#